data_AF-A0A8D8CUC5-F1
#
_entry.id   AF-A0A8D8CUC5-F1
#
_cell.length_a   1.000
_cell.length_b   1.000
_cell.length_c   1.000
_cell.angle_alpha   90.00
_cell.angle_beta   90.00
_cell.angle_gamma   90.00
#
_symmetry.space_group_name_H-M   'P 1'
#
loop_
_entity.id
_entity.type
_entity.pdbx_description
1 polymer ?
#
loop_
_entity_poly.entity_id
_entity_poly.type
_entity_poly.pdbx_seq_one_letter_code
_entity_poly.pdbx_strand_id
1 'polypeptide(L)'
;FHMGAKLHRLHLHVISQDFVSDRLRKYEQWNGYNTAYFMPFDDILNELKEKGKIARRPKALIDRLLQTPLVCNQCPDRFDSLGGLKSHLDNHWLEKSFKKINIA
;
A
#
# COMPACT_ATOMS: atom_id res chain seq x y z
N PHE A 1 -3.56 -5.29 -6.72
CA PHE A 1 -3.57 -6.73 -6.36
C PHE A 1 -2.44 -7.02 -5.38
N HIS A 2 -2.55 -8.03 -4.53
CA HIS A 2 -1.41 -8.47 -3.73
C HIS A 2 -0.62 -9.56 -4.45
N MET A 3 0.71 -9.48 -4.38
CA MET A 3 1.65 -10.46 -4.95
C MET A 3 1.53 -11.84 -4.28
N GLY A 4 1.10 -11.88 -3.02
CA GLY A 4 0.77 -13.10 -2.29
C GLY A 4 -0.74 -13.24 -2.07
N ALA A 5 -1.30 -14.43 -2.33
CA ALA A 5 -2.71 -14.72 -2.07
C ALA A 5 -2.97 -14.87 -0.57
N LYS A 6 -3.73 -13.94 0.02
CA LYS A 6 -4.27 -14.07 1.39
C LYS A 6 -5.67 -14.68 1.42
N LEU A 7 -6.38 -14.62 0.28
CA LEU A 7 -7.73 -15.14 0.10
C LEU A 7 -7.75 -16.08 -1.10
N HIS A 8 -8.70 -17.01 -1.13
CA HIS A 8 -8.79 -18.04 -2.17
C HIS A 8 -9.27 -17.49 -3.52
N ARG A 9 -10.11 -16.44 -3.52
CA ARG A 9 -10.62 -15.83 -4.75
C ARG A 9 -9.79 -14.62 -5.14
N LEU A 10 -9.65 -14.42 -6.46
CA LEU A 10 -9.08 -13.21 -7.02
C LEU A 10 -9.87 -12.00 -6.53
N HIS A 11 -9.17 -10.97 -6.08
CA HIS A 11 -9.77 -9.74 -5.59
C HIS A 11 -8.94 -8.53 -6.01
N LEU A 12 -9.62 -7.54 -6.58
CA LEU A 12 -9.08 -6.23 -6.89
C LEU A 12 -9.28 -5.33 -5.66
N HIS A 13 -8.27 -4.53 -5.34
CA HIS A 13 -8.38 -3.50 -4.31
C HIS A 13 -8.63 -2.16 -5.00
N VAL A 14 -9.69 -1.48 -4.57
CA VAL A 14 -9.92 -0.05 -4.84
C VAL A 14 -9.85 0.63 -3.49
N ILE A 15 -8.80 1.43 -3.27
CA ILE A 15 -8.46 1.98 -1.97
C ILE A 15 -7.96 3.42 -2.14
N SER A 16 -8.40 4.31 -1.25
CA SER A 16 -7.90 5.68 -1.18
C SER A 16 -6.47 5.72 -0.63
N GLN A 17 -5.76 6.83 -0.85
CA GLN A 17 -4.35 6.97 -0.52
C GLN A 17 -4.10 7.70 0.82
N ASP A 18 -5.15 8.01 1.59
CA ASP A 18 -5.02 8.63 2.91
C ASP A 18 -4.51 7.63 3.97
N PHE A 19 -4.98 6.37 3.91
CA PHE A 19 -4.70 5.32 4.88
C PHE A 19 -4.98 5.70 6.35
N VAL A 20 -5.89 6.64 6.59
CA VAL A 20 -6.35 7.02 7.94
C VAL A 20 -7.45 6.06 8.37
N SER A 21 -7.07 5.04 9.15
CA SER A 21 -8.01 4.02 9.63
C SER A 21 -7.57 3.34 10.92
N ASP A 22 -8.53 3.10 11.81
CA ASP A 22 -8.34 2.27 13.01
C ASP A 22 -7.98 0.81 12.71
N ARG A 23 -8.28 0.34 11.48
CA ARG A 23 -8.01 -1.03 11.06
C ARG A 23 -6.59 -1.26 10.55
N LEU A 24 -5.81 -0.19 10.34
CA LEU A 24 -4.37 -0.26 10.10
C LEU A 24 -3.65 -0.48 11.44
N ARG A 25 -3.28 -1.74 11.70
CA ARG A 25 -2.80 -2.23 13.00
C ARG A 25 -1.47 -2.98 12.94
N LYS A 26 -1.01 -3.35 11.75
CA LYS A 26 0.21 -4.14 11.54
C LYS A 26 1.09 -3.53 10.46
N TYR A 27 2.41 -3.66 10.60
CA TYR A 27 3.40 -3.19 9.63
C TYR A 27 3.17 -3.82 8.25
N GLU A 28 2.81 -5.10 8.21
CA GLU A 28 2.56 -5.84 6.97
C GLU A 28 1.27 -5.41 6.26
N GLN A 29 0.34 -4.77 6.97
CA GLN A 29 -0.82 -4.14 6.32
C GLN A 29 -0.39 -2.89 5.58
N TRP A 30 0.45 -2.03 6.19
CA TRP A 30 1.00 -0.86 5.53
C TRP A 30 1.84 -1.25 4.30
N ASN A 31 2.84 -2.10 4.50
CA ASN A 31 3.72 -2.57 3.43
C ASN A 31 2.97 -3.39 2.38
N GLY A 32 1.82 -3.97 2.77
CA GLY A 32 0.91 -4.66 1.87
C GLY A 32 0.33 -3.78 0.76
N TYR A 33 0.21 -2.48 1.00
CA TYR A 33 -0.32 -1.51 0.03
C TYR A 33 0.71 -0.50 -0.48
N ASN A 34 1.78 -0.26 0.27
CA ASN A 34 2.75 0.81 0.02
C ASN A 34 4.15 0.30 -0.38
N THR A 35 4.23 -0.92 -0.92
CA THR A 35 5.45 -1.48 -1.54
C THR A 35 5.07 -2.17 -2.84
N ALA A 36 6.06 -2.66 -3.61
CA ALA A 36 5.82 -3.47 -4.80
C ALA A 36 5.07 -4.79 -4.54
N TYR A 37 4.81 -5.14 -3.27
CA TYR A 37 3.88 -6.22 -2.94
C TYR A 37 2.46 -5.92 -3.42
N PHE A 38 2.08 -4.64 -3.47
CA PHE A 38 0.84 -4.16 -4.08
C PHE A 38 1.06 -3.91 -5.57
N MET A 39 0.67 -4.87 -6.39
CA MET A 39 0.79 -4.79 -7.84
C MET A 39 -0.36 -3.95 -8.43
N PRO A 40 -0.08 -2.86 -9.16
CA PRO A 40 -1.07 -2.09 -9.91
C PRO A 40 -1.88 -2.95 -10.89
N PHE A 41 -3.08 -2.48 -11.24
CA PHE A 41 -3.93 -3.17 -12.21
C PHE A 41 -3.26 -3.26 -13.59
N ASP A 42 -2.66 -2.16 -14.05
CA ASP A 42 -2.04 -2.10 -15.38
C ASP A 42 -0.87 -3.07 -15.52
N ASP A 43 -0.02 -3.21 -14.50
CA ASP A 43 1.08 -4.17 -14.48
C ASP A 43 0.59 -5.62 -14.61
N ILE A 44 -0.51 -5.95 -13.92
CA ILE A 44 -1.13 -7.28 -13.99
C ILE A 44 -1.74 -7.53 -15.36
N LEU A 45 -2.43 -6.53 -15.91
CA LEU A 45 -3.03 -6.64 -17.24
C LEU A 45 -1.95 -6.82 -18.31
N ASN A 46 -0.84 -6.09 -18.21
CA ASN A 46 0.28 -6.19 -19.14
C ASN A 46 0.95 -7.56 -19.06
N GLU A 47 1.26 -8.05 -17.85
CA GLU A 47 1.86 -9.39 -17.69
C GLU A 47 0.94 -10.50 -18.23
N LEU A 48 -0.38 -10.39 -18.01
CA LEU A 48 -1.36 -11.33 -18.57
C LEU A 48 -1.38 -11.30 -20.10
N LYS A 49 -1.40 -10.11 -20.71
CA LYS A 49 -1.39 -9.95 -22.18
C LYS A 49 -0.13 -10.52 -22.80
N GLU A 50 1.03 -10.29 -22.17
CA GLU A 50 2.33 -10.71 -22.70
C GLU A 50 2.61 -12.20 -22.49
N LYS A 51 2.28 -12.74 -21.31
CA LYS A 51 2.71 -14.09 -20.90
C LYS A 51 1.58 -15.10 -20.83
N GLY A 52 0.33 -14.67 -20.94
CA GLY A 52 -0.87 -15.49 -20.75
C GLY A 52 -1.09 -15.96 -19.30
N LYS A 53 -0.27 -15.50 -18.35
CA LYS A 53 -0.32 -15.89 -16.93
C LYS A 53 0.39 -14.87 -16.04
N ILE A 54 0.01 -14.84 -14.76
CA ILE A 54 0.78 -14.13 -13.73
C ILE A 54 1.73 -15.12 -13.05
N ALA A 55 3.03 -14.86 -13.13
CA ALA A 55 4.02 -15.72 -12.49
C ALA A 55 4.00 -15.54 -10.96
N ARG A 56 4.03 -16.65 -10.21
CA ARG A 56 4.23 -16.57 -8.76
C ARG A 56 5.61 -15.99 -8.47
N ARG A 57 5.67 -15.06 -7.53
CA ARG A 57 6.93 -14.43 -7.12
C ARG A 57 7.59 -15.24 -6.00
N PRO A 58 8.93 -15.24 -5.90
CA PRO A 58 9.63 -15.98 -4.85
C PRO A 58 9.20 -15.52 -3.46
N LYS A 59 9.07 -16.47 -2.52
CA LYS A 59 8.72 -16.17 -1.12
C LYS A 59 9.69 -15.17 -0.48
N ALA A 60 10.99 -15.30 -0.74
CA ALA A 60 12.00 -14.38 -0.22
C ALA A 60 11.78 -12.92 -0.65
N LEU A 61 11.31 -12.69 -1.89
CA LEU A 61 10.96 -11.35 -2.37
C LEU A 61 9.73 -10.81 -1.62
N ILE A 62 8.70 -11.64 -1.47
CA ILE A 62 7.47 -11.27 -0.75
C ILE A 62 7.79 -10.90 0.70
N ASP A 63 8.57 -11.73 1.40
CA ASP A 63 8.94 -11.50 2.80
C ASP A 63 9.75 -10.20 2.94
N ARG A 64 10.71 -9.95 2.05
CA ARG A 64 11.49 -8.70 2.02
C ARG A 64 10.60 -7.46 1.84
N LEU A 65 9.64 -7.50 0.92
CA LEU A 65 8.73 -6.37 0.68
C LEU A 65 7.83 -6.11 1.89
N LEU A 66 7.30 -7.16 2.53
CA LEU A 66 6.45 -7.02 3.70
C LEU A 66 7.20 -6.55 4.96
N GLN A 67 8.53 -6.73 5.02
CA GLN A 67 9.41 -6.31 6.12
C GLN A 67 10.18 -5.02 5.82
N THR A 68 9.87 -4.32 4.73
CA THR A 68 10.53 -3.05 4.39
C THR A 68 10.27 -2.00 5.49
N PRO A 69 11.25 -1.12 5.81
CA PRO A 69 11.02 -0.01 6.75
C PRO A 69 9.81 0.84 6.34
N LEU A 70 9.09 1.40 7.32
CA LEU A 70 7.92 2.20 7.01
C LEU A 70 8.34 3.52 6.36
N VAL A 71 7.82 3.76 5.16
CA VAL A 71 8.00 5.00 4.40
C VAL A 71 6.60 5.56 4.11
N CYS A 72 6.41 6.87 4.28
CA CYS A 72 5.16 7.53 3.94
C CYS A 72 4.88 7.42 2.42
N ASN A 73 3.60 7.32 2.05
CA ASN A 73 3.18 7.28 0.64
C ASN A 73 2.97 8.67 0.02
N GLN A 74 3.14 9.74 0.82
CA GLN A 74 2.86 11.12 0.42
C GLN A 74 4.09 12.03 0.55
N CYS A 75 5.14 11.59 1.25
CA CYS A 75 6.38 12.33 1.44
C CYS A 75 7.57 11.36 1.68
N PRO A 76 8.82 11.86 1.75
CA PRO A 76 10.01 11.01 1.95
C PRO A 76 10.23 10.48 3.37
N ASP A 77 9.37 10.83 4.35
CA ASP A 77 9.58 10.51 5.77
C ASP A 77 9.55 9.01 6.06
N ARG A 78 10.32 8.61 7.08
CA ARG A 78 10.53 7.23 7.50
C ARG A 78 10.18 7.06 8.97
N PHE A 79 9.69 5.88 9.33
CA PHE A 79 9.19 5.61 10.68
C PHE A 79 9.66 4.24 11.18
N ASP A 80 10.05 4.20 12.45
CA ASP A 80 10.37 2.94 13.14
C ASP A 80 9.15 2.30 13.80
N SER A 81 8.04 3.05 13.89
CA SER A 81 6.79 2.56 14.47
C SER A 81 5.57 2.87 13.62
N LEU A 82 4.61 1.94 13.62
CA LEU A 82 3.31 2.16 12.94
C LEU A 82 2.52 3.30 13.59
N GLY A 83 2.64 3.49 14.91
CA GLY A 83 1.99 4.59 15.62
C GLY A 83 2.47 5.95 15.12
N GLY A 84 3.79 6.14 15.00
CA GLY A 84 4.36 7.37 14.46
C GLY A 84 3.91 7.65 13.02
N LEU A 85 3.86 6.62 12.18
CA LEU A 85 3.34 6.74 10.82
C LEU A 85 1.86 7.14 10.80
N LYS A 86 1.01 6.53 11.64
CA LYS A 86 -0.43 6.86 11.67
C LYS A 86 -0.67 8.32 12.04
N SER A 87 -0.02 8.81 13.11
CA SER A 87 -0.12 10.22 13.49
C SER A 87 0.35 11.16 12.38
N HIS A 88 1.38 10.75 11.61
CA HIS A 88 1.84 11.52 10.46
C HIS A 88 0.82 11.54 9.31
N LEU A 89 0.17 10.42 9.01
CA LEU A 89 -0.89 10.36 7.98
C LEU A 89 -2.11 11.20 8.36
N ASP A 90 -2.47 11.25 9.64
CA ASP A 90 -3.53 12.12 10.15
C ASP A 90 -3.21 13.59 9.86
N ASN A 91 -1.96 14.02 10.03
CA ASN A 91 -1.54 15.39 9.68
C ASN A 91 -1.70 15.67 8.19
N HIS A 92 -1.28 14.76 7.31
CA HIS A 92 -1.50 14.92 5.87
C HIS A 92 -2.99 15.00 5.50
N TRP A 93 -3.83 14.22 6.17
CA TRP A 93 -5.28 14.26 5.97
C TRP A 93 -5.88 15.60 6.39
N LEU A 94 -5.49 16.13 7.55
CA LEU A 94 -5.93 17.43 8.04
C LEU A 94 -5.48 18.56 7.10
N GLU A 95 -4.19 18.61 6.75
CA GLU A 95 -3.65 19.62 5.83
C GLU A 95 -4.39 19.65 4.48
N LYS A 96 -4.68 18.48 3.90
CA LYS A 96 -5.44 18.37 2.65
C LYS A 96 -6.89 18.79 2.82
N SER A 97 -7.50 18.48 3.96
CA SER A 97 -8.88 18.86 4.27
C SER A 97 -9.01 20.39 4.41
N PHE A 98 -8.08 21.04 5.12
CA PHE A 98 -8.04 22.50 5.23
C PHE A 98 -7.82 23.18 3.87
N LYS A 99 -6.91 22.66 3.04
CA LYS A 99 -6.71 23.19 1.68
C LYS A 99 -7.96 23.08 0.81
N LYS A 100 -8.72 21.99 0.90
CA LYS A 100 -9.97 21.84 0.13
C LYS A 100 -11.04 22.84 0.53
N ILE A 101 -11.15 23.17 1.82
CA ILE A 101 -12.12 24.16 2.31
C ILE A 101 -11.74 25.58 1.87
N ASN A 102 -10.45 25.90 1.84
CA ASN A 102 -9.94 27.25 1.53
C ASN A 102 -9.78 27.54 0.02
N ILE A 103 -10.18 26.61 -0.86
CA ILE A 103 -10.19 26.80 -2.32
C ILE A 103 -11.64 26.81 -2.86
N ALA A 104 -12.64 26.68 -1.98
CA ALA A 104 -14.06 26.76 -2.30
C ALA A 104 -14.62 28.17 -2.09
#